data_AF-A0A316FPN8-F1
#
_entry.id   AF-A0A316FPN8-F1
#
_cell.length_a   1.000
_cell.length_b   1.000
_cell.length_c   1.000
_cell.angle_alpha   90.00
_cell.angle_beta   90.00
_cell.angle_gamma   90.00
#
_symmetry.space_group_name_H-M   'P 1'
#
loop_
_entity.id
_entity.type
_entity.pdbx_description
1 polymer ?
#
loop_
_entity_poly.entity_id
_entity_poly.type
_entity_poly.pdbx_seq_one_letter_code
_entity_poly.pdbx_strand_id
1 'polypeptide(L)' 'MTDFWTKTETLLREMEADEEYDLFAIGYVIPQVALAHQQFDDVADPAQTVRDYVAHCMTQDNIEQADQRLIQQVLDAALQ' A
#
# COMPACT_ATOMS: atom_id res chain seq x y z
N MET A 1 1.86 -17.87 -6.20
CA MET A 1 1.02 -16.75 -5.72
C MET A 1 1.66 -15.38 -6.01
N THR A 2 2.52 -15.28 -7.03
CA THR A 2 3.33 -14.09 -7.37
C THR A 2 2.59 -12.98 -8.14
N ASP A 3 1.33 -13.21 -8.53
CA ASP A 3 0.58 -12.31 -9.41
C ASP A 3 -0.03 -11.12 -8.65
N PHE A 4 -0.42 -11.30 -7.39
CA PHE A 4 -1.01 -10.23 -6.58
C PHE A 4 -0.04 -9.07 -6.37
N TRP A 5 1.14 -9.34 -5.81
CA TRP A 5 2.13 -8.32 -5.46
C TRP A 5 2.56 -7.48 -6.68
N THR A 6 2.87 -8.15 -7.79
CA THR A 6 3.27 -7.52 -9.04
C THR A 6 2.14 -6.64 -9.62
N LYS A 7 0.88 -7.11 -9.55
CA LYS A 7 -0.28 -6.33 -10.00
C LYS A 7 -0.50 -5.09 -9.16
N THR A 8 -0.48 -5.24 -7.84
CA THR A 8 -0.65 -4.12 -6.90
C THR A 8 0.45 -3.07 -7.08
N GLU A 9 1.72 -3.48 -7.22
CA GLU A 9 2.82 -2.55 -7.50
C GLU A 9 2.64 -1.84 -8.84
N THR A 10 2.22 -2.54 -9.89
CA THR A 10 1.98 -1.94 -11.21
C THR A 10 0.88 -0.88 -11.13
N LEU A 11 -0.24 -1.21 -10.49
CA LEU A 11 -1.36 -0.29 -10.31
C LEU A 11 -0.95 0.95 -9.50
N LEU A 12 -0.18 0.78 -8.43
CA LEU A 12 0.34 1.91 -7.66
C LEU A 12 1.25 2.83 -8.49
N ARG A 13 2.01 2.30 -9.45
CA ARG A 13 2.82 3.13 -10.36
C ARG A 13 1.97 3.88 -11.38
N GLU A 14 0.88 3.28 -11.84
CA GLU A 14 -0.09 3.95 -12.71
C GLU A 14 -0.80 5.08 -11.94
N MET A 15 -1.22 4.81 -10.70
CA MET A 15 -1.81 5.81 -9.82
C MET A 15 -0.81 6.92 -9.45
N GLU A 16 0.50 6.64 -9.33
CA GLU A 16 1.55 7.65 -9.04
C GLU A 16 1.71 8.64 -10.21
N ALA A 17 1.41 8.18 -11.43
CA ALA A 17 1.41 9.01 -12.62
C ALA A 17 0.08 9.79 -12.80
N ASP A 18 -0.95 9.49 -12.01
CA ASP A 18 -2.24 10.16 -12.03
C ASP A 18 -2.26 11.34 -11.03
N GLU A 19 -2.73 12.50 -11.49
CA GLU A 19 -2.85 13.70 -10.66
C GLU A 19 -4.01 13.63 -9.65
N GLU A 20 -4.86 12.59 -9.72
CA GLU A 20 -5.99 12.38 -8.81
C GLU A 20 -5.55 11.97 -7.38
N TYR A 21 -4.39 11.31 -7.24
CA TYR A 21 -3.92 10.78 -5.96
C TYR A 21 -2.92 11.71 -5.27
N ASP A 22 -3.00 11.73 -3.94
CA ASP A 22 -2.05 12.48 -3.13
C ASP A 22 -0.64 11.85 -3.21
N LEU A 23 0.34 12.67 -3.61
CA LEU A 23 1.73 12.22 -3.83
C LEU A 23 2.41 11.72 -2.56
N PHE A 24 2.05 12.26 -1.38
CA PHE A 24 2.57 11.76 -0.12
C PHE A 24 1.99 10.38 0.18
N ALA A 25 0.68 10.21 0.04
CA ALA A 25 0.02 8.95 0.31
C ALA A 25 0.54 7.82 -0.61
N ILE A 26 0.66 8.09 -1.91
CA ILE A 26 1.15 7.09 -2.85
C ILE A 26 2.65 6.78 -2.69
N GLY A 27 3.45 7.82 -2.43
CA GLY A 27 4.87 7.68 -2.12
C GLY A 27 5.11 6.88 -0.84
N TYR A 28 4.16 6.90 0.09
CA TYR A 28 4.17 6.06 1.28
C TYR A 28 3.74 4.62 0.99
N VAL A 29 2.68 4.38 0.23
CA VAL A 29 2.13 3.02 0.01
C VAL A 29 3.07 2.14 -0.82
N ILE A 30 3.64 2.68 -1.91
CA ILE A 30 4.52 1.92 -2.83
C ILE A 30 5.62 1.12 -2.11
N PRO A 31 6.49 1.74 -1.28
CA PRO A 31 7.54 0.99 -0.60
C PRO A 31 6.98 -0.03 0.40
N GLN A 32 5.84 0.24 1.03
CA GLN A 32 5.26 -0.69 2.01
C GLN A 32 4.73 -1.97 1.37
N VAL A 33 4.18 -1.90 0.15
CA VAL A 33 3.77 -3.11 -0.58
C VAL A 33 4.98 -3.96 -0.94
N ALA A 34 6.06 -3.35 -1.41
CA ALA A 34 7.30 -4.06 -1.72
C ALA A 34 7.93 -4.71 -0.47
N LEU A 35 7.91 -4.02 0.67
CA LEU A 35 8.39 -4.56 1.95
C LEU A 35 7.49 -5.70 2.47
N ALA A 36 6.17 -5.54 2.39
CA ALA A 36 5.21 -6.58 2.75
C ALA A 36 5.40 -7.83 1.89
N HIS A 37 5.61 -7.68 0.59
CA HIS A 37 5.90 -8.80 -0.32
C HIS A 37 7.17 -9.54 0.12
N GLN A 38 8.26 -8.83 0.42
CA GLN A 38 9.51 -9.46 0.89
C GLN A 38 9.33 -10.24 2.20
N GLN A 39 8.43 -9.78 3.07
CA GLN A 39 8.21 -10.39 4.38
C GLN A 39 7.15 -11.50 4.35
N PHE A 40 6.19 -11.44 3.42
CA PHE A 40 4.95 -12.23 3.45
C PHE A 40 4.57 -12.85 2.09
N ASP A 41 5.53 -13.12 1.20
CA ASP A 41 5.27 -13.61 -0.17
C ASP A 41 4.28 -14.80 -0.27
N ASP A 42 4.26 -15.70 0.73
CA ASP A 42 3.43 -16.91 0.74
C ASP A 42 2.30 -16.91 1.81
N VAL A 43 1.60 -15.79 1.95
CA VAL A 43 0.42 -15.71 2.83
C VAL A 43 -0.88 -16.09 2.12
N ALA A 44 -1.81 -16.69 2.87
CA ALA A 44 -3.12 -17.08 2.35
C ALA A 44 -3.99 -15.90 1.90
N ASP A 45 -3.84 -14.73 2.53
CA ASP A 45 -4.55 -13.49 2.18
C ASP A 45 -3.57 -12.31 2.10
N PRO A 46 -2.97 -12.07 0.93
CA PRO A 46 -1.98 -11.01 0.77
C PRO A 46 -2.60 -9.62 0.85
N ALA A 47 -3.89 -9.45 0.48
CA ALA A 47 -4.56 -8.16 0.56
C ALA A 47 -4.77 -7.71 2.01
N GLN A 48 -5.29 -8.60 2.88
CA GLN A 48 -5.42 -8.27 4.29
C GLN A 48 -4.06 -8.08 4.95
N THR A 49 -3.06 -8.90 4.59
CA THR A 49 -1.71 -8.80 5.14
C THR A 49 -1.07 -7.44 4.85
N VAL A 50 -1.21 -6.90 3.63
CA VAL A 50 -0.71 -5.55 3.33
C VAL A 50 -1.46 -4.49 4.12
N ARG A 51 -2.78 -4.56 4.24
CA ARG A 51 -3.56 -3.60 5.03
C ARG A 51 -3.08 -3.55 6.48
N ASP A 52 -2.90 -4.72 7.09
CA ASP A 52 -2.43 -4.83 8.47
C ASP A 52 -1.00 -4.29 8.62
N TYR A 53 -0.12 -4.62 7.67
CA TYR A 53 1.26 -4.14 7.65
C TYR A 53 1.34 -2.61 7.52
N VAL A 54 0.65 -2.02 6.53
CA VAL A 54 0.63 -0.58 6.32
C VAL A 54 0.03 0.16 7.52
N ALA A 55 -1.05 -0.37 8.12
CA ALA A 55 -1.65 0.17 9.34
C ALA A 55 -0.69 0.16 10.53
N HIS A 56 0.08 -0.92 10.68
CA HIS A 56 1.12 -1.03 11.68
C HIS A 56 2.21 0.02 11.47
N CYS A 57 2.75 0.13 10.24
CA CYS A 57 3.78 1.10 9.89
C CYS A 57 3.32 2.55 10.15
N MET A 58 2.10 2.92 9.73
CA MET A 58 1.58 4.28 9.97
C MET A 58 1.55 4.64 11.45
N THR A 59 1.25 3.66 12.31
CA THR A 59 1.23 3.85 13.77
C THR A 59 2.66 4.04 14.31
N GLN A 60 3.62 3.26 13.83
CA GLN A 60 5.03 3.38 14.25
C GLN A 60 5.66 4.69 13.80
N ASP A 61 5.33 5.12 12.58
CA ASP A 61 5.85 6.34 11.96
C ASP A 61 5.15 7.62 12.48
N ASN A 62 4.16 7.47 13.37
CA ASN A 62 3.35 8.56 13.93
C ASN A 62 2.69 9.43 12.85
N ILE A 63 2.22 8.81 11.77
CA ILE A 63 1.53 9.50 10.68
C ILE A 63 0.25 10.16 11.21
N GLU A 64 -0.04 11.38 10.77
CA GLU A 64 -1.23 12.11 11.22
C GLU A 64 -2.52 11.45 10.73
N GLN A 65 -3.61 11.55 11.49
CA GLN A 65 -4.89 10.91 11.11
C GLN A 65 -5.47 11.40 9.78
N ALA A 66 -5.13 12.61 9.33
CA ALA A 66 -5.52 13.10 8.01
C ALA A 66 -4.81 12.29 6.92
N ASP A 67 -3.49 12.16 7.04
CA ASP A 67 -2.64 11.44 6.09
C ASP A 67 -2.88 9.94 6.10
N GLN A 68 -3.14 9.36 7.28
CA GLN A 68 -3.51 7.94 7.40
C GLN A 68 -4.74 7.60 6.55
N ARG A 69 -5.72 8.52 6.47
CA ARG A 69 -6.92 8.32 5.64
C ARG A 69 -6.59 8.36 4.15
N LEU A 70 -5.70 9.26 3.72
CA LEU A 70 -5.24 9.34 2.34
C LEU A 70 -4.46 8.08 1.95
N ILE A 71 -3.56 7.62 2.82
CA ILE A 71 -2.80 6.38 2.62
C ILE A 71 -3.75 5.17 2.52
N GLN A 72 -4.76 5.09 3.38
CA GLN A 72 -5.75 4.01 3.32
C GLN A 72 -6.57 4.05 2.03
N GLN A 73 -6.96 5.24 1.55
CA GLN A 73 -7.68 5.38 0.28
C GLN A 73 -6.85 4.91 -0.91
N VAL A 74 -5.57 5.32 -0.98
CA VAL A 74 -4.65 4.86 -2.03
C VAL A 74 -4.46 3.34 -1.95
N LEU A 75 -4.25 2.81 -0.74
CA LEU A 75 -4.05 1.38 -0.56
C LEU A 75 -5.31 0.59 -0.96
N ASP A 76 -6.49 1.00 -0.53
CA ASP A 76 -7.73 0.29 -0.86
C ASP A 76 -8.06 0.37 -2.35
N ALA A 77 -7.74 1.48 -3.02
CA ALA A 77 -7.87 1.59 -4.47
C ALA A 77 -6.92 0.63 -5.20
N ALA A 78 -5.69 0.47 -4.73
CA ALA A 78 -4.72 -0.44 -5.32
C ALA A 78 -5.02 -1.94 -5.07
N LEU A 79 -5.90 -2.26 -4.12
CA LEU A 79 -6.24 -3.62 -3.71
C LEU A 79 -7.57 -4.14 -4.28
N GLN A 80 -8.27 -3.35 -5.12
CA GLN A 80 -9.51 -3.75 -5.81
C GLN A 80 -9.23 -4.61 -7.04
#